data_AF-A0A9W4DKI3-F1
#
_entry.id   AF-A0A9W4DKI3-F1
#
_cell.length_a   1.000
_cell.length_b   1.000
_cell.length_c   1.000
_cell.angle_alpha   90.00
_cell.angle_beta   90.00
_cell.angle_gamma   90.00
#
_symmetry.space_group_name_H-M   'P 1'
#
loop_
_entity.id
_entity.type
_entity.pdbx_description
1 polymer ?
#
loop_
_entity_poly.entity_id
_entity_poly.type
_entity_poly.pdbx_seq_one_letter_code
_entity_poly.pdbx_strand_id
1 'polypeptide(L)'
;MLAVGAAAAGLFTATGGSAQAQDGYSDGDYQASTKAEFVNCGGEVQLGTSLSNGSLYARGGFTLNLSSRGRECWGWLERSTDGGHTWTTISGGHHGAGVFAQTYYYYDGVGYLARVCVGDLLYDNSYSCGAGV
;
A
#
# COMPACT_ATOMS: atom_id res chain seq x y z
N MET A 1 22.77 -20.34 -14.45
CA MET A 1 22.03 -19.18 -13.94
C MET A 1 21.04 -19.71 -12.93
N LEU A 2 21.37 -19.63 -11.64
CA LEU A 2 20.52 -20.10 -10.55
C LEU A 2 20.39 -18.92 -9.59
N ALA A 3 19.25 -18.23 -9.59
CA ALA A 3 18.93 -17.23 -8.58
C ALA A 3 18.02 -17.89 -7.55
N VAL A 4 18.59 -18.20 -6.38
CA VAL A 4 17.87 -18.62 -5.19
C VAL A 4 17.21 -17.37 -4.61
N GLY A 5 15.89 -17.23 -4.76
CA GLY A 5 15.13 -16.19 -4.09
C GLY A 5 15.02 -16.49 -2.60
N ALA A 6 15.71 -15.70 -1.78
CA ALA A 6 15.59 -15.77 -0.33
C ALA A 6 14.22 -15.21 0.10
N ALA A 7 13.32 -16.08 0.55
CA ALA A 7 12.10 -15.68 1.24
C ALA A 7 12.44 -15.35 2.69
N ALA A 8 12.47 -14.06 3.04
CA ALA A 8 12.50 -13.63 4.42
C ALA A 8 11.08 -13.77 5.00
N ALA A 9 10.84 -14.84 5.76
CA ALA A 9 9.66 -14.96 6.62
C ALA A 9 9.82 -13.99 7.81
N GLY A 10 9.39 -12.75 7.61
CA GLY A 10 9.36 -11.72 8.65
C GLY A 10 8.05 -11.80 9.42
N LEU A 11 8.14 -12.18 10.70
CA LEU A 11 7.09 -12.01 11.69
C LEU A 11 6.64 -10.54 11.73
N PHE A 12 5.37 -10.27 11.44
CA PHE A 12 4.78 -8.92 11.43
C PHE A 12 4.68 -8.35 12.86
N THR A 13 5.76 -7.82 13.40
CA THR A 13 5.71 -6.89 14.53
C THR A 13 5.64 -5.47 13.99
N ALA A 14 4.41 -4.94 13.91
CA ALA A 14 4.16 -3.53 13.61
C ALA A 14 4.67 -2.65 14.76
N THR A 15 5.90 -2.14 14.64
CA THR A 15 6.40 -1.04 15.47
C THR A 15 6.79 0.11 14.56
N GLY A 16 5.85 1.03 14.36
CA GLY A 16 6.05 2.23 13.57
C GLY A 16 4.80 3.09 13.62
N GLY A 17 4.66 3.87 14.68
CA GLY A 17 3.57 4.82 14.82
C GLY A 17 3.72 5.96 13.81
N SER A 18 2.66 6.26 13.07
CA SER A 18 2.39 7.59 12.54
C SER A 18 0.89 7.85 12.61
N ALA A 19 0.57 9.04 13.13
CA ALA A 19 -0.69 9.38 13.75
C ALA A 19 -1.86 9.51 12.77
N GLN A 20 -3.00 8.98 13.19
CA GLN A 20 -4.28 9.06 12.51
C GLN A 20 -4.96 10.42 12.72
N ALA A 21 -5.64 10.93 11.69
CA ALA A 21 -6.95 11.61 11.79
C ALA A 21 -7.54 11.75 10.38
N GLN A 22 -8.82 11.41 10.22
CA GLN A 22 -9.56 11.55 8.95
C GLN A 22 -10.08 12.99 8.74
N ASP A 23 -9.96 13.87 9.74
CA ASP A 23 -10.37 15.28 9.67
C ASP A 23 -9.18 16.18 9.27
N GLY A 24 -9.37 17.02 8.25
CA GLY A 24 -8.41 18.07 7.89
C GLY A 24 -7.49 17.77 6.70
N TYR A 25 -7.90 16.89 5.79
CA TYR A 25 -7.23 16.68 4.50
C TYR A 25 -8.11 17.15 3.35
N SER A 26 -7.51 17.82 2.35
CA SER A 26 -8.08 17.81 1.01
C SER A 26 -7.57 16.56 0.33
N ASP A 27 -8.45 15.58 0.14
CA ASP A 27 -8.25 14.47 -0.79
C ASP A 27 -7.71 15.07 -2.10
N GLY A 28 -6.48 14.71 -2.44
CA GLY A 28 -5.84 15.10 -3.69
C GLY A 28 -6.15 14.10 -4.80
N ASP A 29 -5.56 14.36 -5.96
CA ASP A 29 -5.68 13.50 -7.13
C ASP A 29 -5.17 12.09 -6.82
N TYR A 30 -5.88 11.07 -7.30
CA TYR A 30 -5.34 9.72 -7.40
C TYR A 30 -4.08 9.79 -8.27
N GLN A 31 -2.92 9.56 -7.66
CA GLN A 31 -1.66 9.60 -8.39
C GLN A 31 -1.29 8.18 -8.77
N ALA A 32 -0.96 8.00 -10.05
CA ALA A 32 -0.51 6.73 -10.56
C ALA A 32 0.91 6.44 -10.07
N SER A 33 1.04 5.90 -8.85
CA SER A 33 2.01 4.81 -8.68
C SER A 33 1.59 3.74 -9.69
N THR A 34 2.52 3.06 -10.37
CA THR A 34 2.13 1.95 -11.27
C THR A 34 1.05 1.13 -10.57
N LYS A 35 -0.16 1.08 -11.15
CA LYS A 35 -1.30 0.46 -10.46
C LYS A 35 -0.88 -0.91 -10.00
N ALA A 36 -1.06 -1.20 -8.71
CA ALA A 36 -0.76 -2.51 -8.20
C ALA A 36 -1.94 -3.38 -8.62
N GLU A 37 -1.72 -4.25 -9.60
CA GLU A 37 -2.72 -5.21 -10.04
C GLU A 37 -2.22 -6.62 -9.72
N PHE A 38 -3.07 -7.37 -9.04
CA PHE A 38 -2.88 -8.78 -8.78
C PHE A 38 -4.21 -9.49 -9.02
N VAL A 39 -4.34 -10.12 -10.18
CA VAL A 39 -5.46 -10.97 -10.61
C VAL A 39 -6.81 -10.60 -9.98
N ASN A 40 -7.54 -9.70 -10.64
CA ASN A 40 -8.82 -9.10 -10.20
C ASN A 40 -8.75 -8.18 -8.98
N CYS A 41 -7.58 -7.99 -8.38
CA CYS A 41 -7.38 -7.09 -7.26
C CYS A 41 -6.51 -5.93 -7.69
N GLY A 42 -6.89 -4.74 -7.25
CA GLY A 42 -6.29 -3.48 -7.68
C GLY A 42 -6.03 -2.58 -6.49
N GLY A 43 -4.93 -1.83 -6.56
CA GLY A 43 -4.58 -0.80 -5.60
C GLY A 43 -4.06 0.44 -6.30
N GLU A 44 -4.38 1.60 -5.73
CA GLU A 44 -3.84 2.91 -6.14
C GLU A 44 -3.44 3.75 -4.92
N VAL A 45 -2.43 4.60 -5.10
CA VAL A 45 -2.06 5.62 -4.11
C VAL A 45 -2.92 6.86 -4.35
N GLN A 46 -3.54 7.35 -3.27
CA GLN A 46 -4.19 8.65 -3.24
C GLN A 46 -3.33 9.60 -2.42
N LEU A 47 -2.91 10.71 -3.01
CA LEU A 47 -2.22 11.77 -2.28
C LEU A 47 -3.24 12.75 -1.69
N GLY A 48 -2.91 13.37 -0.58
CA GLY A 48 -3.73 14.39 0.07
C GLY A 48 -2.86 15.43 0.75
N THR A 49 -3.35 16.66 0.80
CA THR A 49 -2.66 17.76 1.48
C THR A 49 -3.39 18.06 2.78
N SER A 50 -2.65 18.11 3.89
CA SER A 50 -3.21 18.52 5.17
C SER A 50 -3.56 20.01 5.12
N LEU A 51 -4.81 20.34 5.42
CA LEU A 51 -5.33 21.70 5.43
C LEU A 51 -4.78 22.53 6.61
N SER A 52 -4.26 21.87 7.65
CA SER A 52 -3.75 22.53 8.85
C SER A 52 -2.30 23.00 8.72
N ASN A 53 -1.49 22.33 7.89
CA ASN A 53 -0.04 22.60 7.80
C ASN A 53 0.54 22.49 6.38
N GLY A 54 -0.28 22.21 5.36
CA GLY A 54 0.14 22.12 3.96
C GLY A 54 1.02 20.90 3.61
N SER A 55 1.19 19.95 4.53
CA SER A 55 2.02 18.76 4.30
C SER A 55 1.32 17.72 3.42
N LEU A 56 2.09 16.98 2.63
CA LEU A 56 1.62 15.88 1.79
C LEU A 56 1.56 14.56 2.56
N TYR A 57 0.50 13.80 2.28
CA TYR A 57 0.21 12.50 2.85
C TYR A 57 -0.29 11.55 1.76
N ALA A 58 -0.03 10.26 1.92
CA ALA A 58 -0.50 9.21 1.03
C ALA A 58 -1.43 8.25 1.77
N ARG A 59 -2.41 7.70 1.05
CA ARG A 59 -3.19 6.53 1.48
C ARG A 59 -3.35 5.55 0.34
N GLY A 60 -3.55 4.28 0.66
CA GLY A 60 -3.91 3.26 -0.32
C GLY A 60 -5.41 3.15 -0.48
N GLY A 61 -5.90 3.13 -1.71
CA GLY A 61 -7.25 2.70 -2.06
C GLY A 61 -7.20 1.36 -2.79
N PHE A 62 -8.09 0.44 -2.43
CA PHE A 62 -8.06 -0.94 -2.92
C PHE A 62 -9.43 -1.43 -3.37
N THR A 63 -9.45 -2.08 -4.53
CA THR A 63 -10.56 -2.90 -4.99
C THR A 63 -10.14 -4.36 -4.82
N LEU A 64 -10.69 -5.02 -3.80
CA LEU A 64 -10.32 -6.38 -3.42
C LEU A 64 -11.42 -7.35 -3.83
N ASN A 65 -11.19 -8.06 -4.93
CA ASN A 65 -12.07 -9.13 -5.41
C ASN A 65 -11.51 -10.50 -5.04
N LEU A 66 -12.09 -11.54 -5.62
CA LEU A 66 -11.50 -12.87 -5.58
C LEU A 66 -10.34 -12.97 -6.57
N SER A 67 -9.21 -13.49 -6.10
CA SER A 67 -8.11 -13.91 -6.99
C SER A 67 -8.59 -14.98 -7.98
N SER A 68 -7.79 -15.33 -8.99
CA SER A 68 -8.13 -16.42 -9.92
C SER A 68 -8.38 -17.77 -9.25
N ARG A 69 -7.98 -17.93 -7.99
CA ARG A 69 -8.18 -19.14 -7.19
C ARG A 69 -9.40 -19.08 -6.28
N GLY A 70 -10.22 -18.03 -6.38
CA GLY A 70 -11.40 -17.85 -5.53
C GLY A 70 -11.04 -17.49 -4.09
N ARG A 71 -9.93 -16.77 -3.87
CA ARG A 71 -9.45 -16.39 -2.53
C ARG A 71 -9.56 -14.88 -2.34
N GLU A 72 -9.73 -14.48 -1.08
CA GLU A 72 -9.72 -13.07 -0.69
C GLU A 72 -8.36 -12.44 -1.01
N CYS A 73 -8.41 -11.22 -1.54
CA CYS A 73 -7.22 -10.44 -1.78
C CYS A 73 -6.87 -9.59 -0.58
N TRP A 74 -5.61 -9.21 -0.53
CA TRP A 74 -5.02 -8.32 0.45
C TRP A 74 -4.53 -7.05 -0.22
N GLY A 75 -4.58 -5.92 0.50
CA GLY A 75 -4.05 -4.63 0.08
C GLY A 75 -3.41 -3.87 1.26
N TRP A 76 -2.25 -3.28 1.04
CA TRP A 76 -1.54 -2.46 2.03
C TRP A 76 -0.69 -1.36 1.38
N LEU A 77 -0.24 -0.41 2.20
CA LEU A 77 0.60 0.72 1.81
C LEU A 77 2.03 0.50 2.32
N GLU A 78 3.00 0.81 1.47
CA GLU A 78 4.43 0.81 1.77
C GLU A 78 5.04 2.18 1.48
N ARG A 79 6.13 2.47 2.17
CA ARG A 79 6.91 3.71 2.02
C ARG A 79 8.37 3.40 1.79
N SER A 80 8.99 4.21 0.95
CA SER A 80 10.43 4.29 0.75
C SER A 80 10.97 5.61 1.30
N THR A 81 12.16 5.59 1.88
CA THR A 81 12.90 6.78 2.34
C THR A 81 14.20 6.99 1.58
N ASP A 82 14.48 6.15 0.57
CA ASP A 82 15.76 6.08 -0.14
C ASP A 82 15.59 6.12 -1.67
N GLY A 83 14.51 6.74 -2.15
CA GLY A 83 14.25 6.87 -3.59
C GLY A 83 13.74 5.60 -4.27
N GLY A 84 13.20 4.64 -3.50
CA GLY A 84 12.52 3.46 -4.01
C GLY A 84 13.39 2.20 -4.01
N HIS A 85 14.57 2.26 -3.40
CA HIS A 85 15.47 1.11 -3.29
C HIS A 85 14.99 0.12 -2.23
N THR A 86 14.47 0.61 -1.10
CA THR A 86 13.88 -0.21 -0.05
C THR A 86 12.49 0.28 0.33
N TRP A 87 11.63 -0.65 0.74
CA TRP A 87 10.22 -0.39 1.01
C TRP A 87 9.82 -1.02 2.34
N THR A 88 9.09 -0.27 3.14
CA THR A 88 8.59 -0.70 4.45
C THR A 88 7.08 -0.57 4.49
N THR A 89 6.37 -1.61 4.92
CA THR A 89 4.93 -1.57 5.19
C THR A 89 4.62 -0.59 6.32
N ILE A 90 3.72 0.35 6.07
CA ILE A 90 3.34 1.40 7.02
C ILE A 90 1.88 1.33 7.47
N SER A 91 1.05 0.54 6.79
CA SER A 91 -0.35 0.36 7.13
C SER A 91 -0.66 -1.04 7.67
N GLY A 92 -1.84 -1.19 8.28
CA GLY A 92 -2.47 -2.49 8.38
C GLY A 92 -2.82 -3.05 7.00
N GLY A 93 -2.93 -4.37 6.90
CA GLY A 93 -3.43 -5.05 5.71
C GLY A 93 -4.95 -5.08 5.71
N HIS A 94 -5.55 -4.75 4.57
CA HIS A 94 -6.98 -4.90 4.32
C HIS A 94 -7.19 -6.15 3.49
N HIS A 95 -8.23 -6.93 3.76
CA HIS A 95 -8.56 -8.10 2.97
C HIS A 95 -10.05 -8.27 2.76
N GLY A 96 -10.41 -8.96 1.68
CA GLY A 96 -11.78 -9.36 1.40
C GLY A 96 -12.02 -9.75 -0.05
N ALA A 97 -13.29 -9.98 -0.37
CA ALA A 97 -13.76 -10.38 -1.68
C ALA A 97 -15.00 -9.58 -2.09
N GLY A 98 -14.87 -8.78 -3.15
CA GLY A 98 -15.91 -7.88 -3.64
C GLY A 98 -16.04 -6.60 -2.80
N VAL A 99 -14.97 -6.18 -2.13
CA VAL A 99 -14.97 -5.02 -1.22
C VAL A 99 -14.05 -3.92 -1.74
N PHE A 100 -14.43 -2.69 -1.42
CA PHE A 100 -13.53 -1.55 -1.49
C PHE A 100 -12.98 -1.28 -0.08
N ALA A 101 -11.67 -1.07 0.01
CA ALA A 101 -10.99 -0.78 1.26
C ALA A 101 -10.03 0.38 1.06
N GLN A 102 -9.73 1.09 2.14
CA GLN A 102 -8.72 2.14 2.12
C GLN A 102 -7.93 2.15 3.41
N THR A 103 -6.65 2.50 3.32
CA THR A 103 -5.86 2.83 4.51
C THR A 103 -6.20 4.22 5.04
N TYR A 104 -5.61 4.58 6.18
CA TYR A 104 -5.53 5.97 6.61
C TYR A 104 -4.51 6.76 5.78
N TYR A 105 -4.49 8.08 5.99
CA TYR A 105 -3.43 8.95 5.50
C TYR A 105 -2.17 8.78 6.34
N TYR A 106 -1.04 8.62 5.66
CA TYR A 106 0.30 8.51 6.23
C TYR A 106 1.18 9.60 5.65
N TYR A 107 2.00 10.23 6.49
CA TYR A 107 2.87 11.30 6.04
C TYR A 107 3.83 10.83 4.95
N ASP A 108 3.81 11.53 3.82
CA ASP A 108 4.54 11.22 2.59
C ASP A 108 5.15 12.51 2.00
N GLY A 109 5.75 13.31 2.88
CA GLY A 109 6.40 14.56 2.52
C GLY A 109 7.71 14.38 1.74
N VAL A 110 8.44 15.49 1.56
CA VAL A 110 9.66 15.54 0.73
C VAL A 110 10.66 14.43 1.09
N GLY A 111 11.03 13.64 0.07
CA GLY A 111 12.01 12.55 0.19
C GLY A 111 11.39 11.18 0.50
N TYR A 112 10.09 11.11 0.75
CA TYR A 112 9.35 9.85 0.83
C TYR A 112 8.71 9.52 -0.51
N LEU A 113 8.56 8.22 -0.77
CA LEU A 113 7.70 7.70 -1.83
C LEU A 113 6.71 6.73 -1.21
N ALA A 114 5.47 6.73 -1.68
CA ALA A 114 4.45 5.76 -1.29
C ALA A 114 4.07 4.83 -2.44
N ARG A 115 3.87 3.56 -2.14
CA ARG A 115 3.29 2.59 -3.07
C ARG A 115 2.28 1.70 -2.37
N VAL A 116 1.33 1.23 -3.16
CA VAL A 116 0.41 0.17 -2.74
C VAL A 116 0.91 -1.19 -3.21
N CYS A 117 0.53 -2.21 -2.46
CA CYS A 117 0.69 -3.61 -2.84
C CYS A 117 -0.64 -4.34 -2.72
N VAL A 118 -0.89 -5.29 -3.62
CA VAL A 118 -2.06 -6.18 -3.58
C VAL A 118 -1.66 -7.62 -3.88
N GLY A 119 -2.32 -8.59 -3.24
CA GLY A 119 -1.92 -9.99 -3.37
C GLY A 119 -2.81 -11.02 -2.67
N ASP A 120 -2.45 -12.29 -2.81
CA ASP A 120 -2.93 -13.41 -2.00
C ASP A 120 -1.82 -13.76 -0.98
N LEU A 121 -2.06 -13.42 0.28
CA LEU A 121 -1.07 -13.58 1.35
C LEU A 121 -1.28 -14.83 2.21
N LEU A 122 -2.40 -15.54 2.06
CA LEU A 122 -2.75 -16.62 2.97
C LEU A 122 -2.04 -17.94 2.66
N TYR A 123 -1.55 -18.13 1.43
CA TYR A 123 -1.00 -19.43 1.02
C TYR A 123 0.32 -19.34 0.26
N ASP A 124 0.41 -18.51 -0.76
CA ASP A 124 1.58 -18.45 -1.63
C ASP A 124 2.37 -17.14 -1.50
N ASN A 125 1.87 -16.19 -0.70
CA ASN A 125 2.49 -14.89 -0.48
C ASN A 125 2.80 -14.20 -1.82
N SER A 126 1.88 -14.35 -2.78
CA SER A 126 1.99 -13.80 -4.12
C SER A 126 1.36 -12.42 -4.15
N TYR A 127 2.13 -11.40 -4.50
CA TYR A 127 1.65 -10.03 -4.55
C TYR A 127 2.38 -9.22 -5.62
N SER A 128 1.77 -8.09 -5.96
CA SER A 128 2.30 -7.08 -6.85
C SER A 128 2.26 -5.73 -6.17
N CYS A 129 3.27 -4.90 -6.40
CA CYS A 129 3.37 -3.55 -5.83
C CYS A 129 3.61 -2.52 -6.94
N GLY A 130 3.15 -1.29 -6.71
CA GLY A 130 3.42 -0.17 -7.61
C GLY A 130 4.87 0.33 -7.57
N ALA A 131 5.23 1.20 -8.50
CA ALA A 131 6.59 1.75 -8.59
C ALA A 131 6.91 2.85 -7.55
N GLY A 132 5.90 3.34 -6.82
CA GLY A 132 6.04 4.50 -5.94
C GLY A 132 5.65 5.82 -6.62
N VAL A 133 5.10 6.76 -5.87
CA VAL A 133 4.92 8.18 -6.22
C VAL A 133 5.35 9.07 -5.07
#